data_AF-A0A9D5JCJ7-F1
#
_entry.id   AF-A0A9D5JCJ7-F1
#
_cell.length_a   1.000
_cell.length_b   1.000
_cell.length_c   1.000
_cell.angle_alpha   90.00
_cell.angle_beta   90.00
_cell.angle_gamma   90.00
#
_symmetry.space_group_name_H-M   'P 1'
#
loop_
_entity.id
_entity.type
_entity.pdbx_description
1 polymer ?
#
loop_
_entity_poly.entity_id
_entity_poly.type
_entity_poly.pdbx_seq_one_letter_code
_entity_poly.pdbx_strand_id
1 'polypeptide(L)'
;MLVHVRFFASHREAIGRDRVDLQLNDNATAADAYASICRQFPSMRPEHAGIAFAVNQQHVKPAAVLKNGDELAILPPVAGG
;
A
#
# COMPACT_ATOMS: atom_id res chain seq x y z
N MET A 1 0.16 -2.12 15.45
CA MET A 1 1.41 -2.50 14.76
C MET A 1 1.92 -1.41 13.81
N LEU A 2 3.23 -1.40 13.55
CA LEU A 2 3.90 -0.54 12.56
C LEU A 2 4.14 -1.31 11.26
N VAL A 3 3.78 -0.75 10.11
CA VAL A 3 3.99 -1.33 8.78
C VAL A 3 4.71 -0.32 7.89
N HIS A 4 5.66 -0.79 7.10
CA HIS A 4 6.46 0.05 6.20
C HIS A 4 5.85 0.01 4.80
N VAL A 5 5.17 1.08 4.41
CA VAL A 5 4.48 1.15 3.11
C VAL A 5 5.41 1.74 2.06
N ARG A 6 5.60 1.06 0.94
CA ARG A 6 6.43 1.50 -0.19
C ARG A 6 5.60 1.80 -1.42
N PHE A 7 5.98 2.88 -2.09
CA PHE A 7 5.31 3.40 -3.28
C PHE A 7 6.22 3.36 -4.50
N PHE A 8 5.61 3.11 -5.66
CA PHE A 8 6.30 2.96 -6.93
C PHE A 8 5.64 3.81 -8.01
N ALA A 9 6.43 4.17 -9.04
CA ALA A 9 5.99 4.91 -10.22
C ALA A 9 5.03 6.07 -9.89
N SER A 10 3.84 6.07 -10.49
CA SER A 10 2.83 7.12 -10.33
C SER A 10 2.42 7.39 -8.88
N HIS A 11 2.42 6.36 -8.02
CA HIS A 11 2.09 6.54 -6.60
C HIS A 11 3.20 7.27 -5.84
N ARG A 12 4.46 6.98 -6.17
CA ARG A 12 5.61 7.69 -5.59
C ARG A 12 5.61 9.16 -6.03
N GLU A 13 5.28 9.43 -7.29
CA GLU A 13 5.19 10.81 -7.80
C GLU A 13 4.04 11.58 -7.16
N ALA A 14 2.86 10.95 -7.02
CA ALA A 14 1.69 11.55 -6.40
C ALA A 14 1.88 11.88 -4.90
N ILE A 15 2.59 11.03 -4.17
CA ILE A 15 2.88 11.22 -2.74
C ILE A 15 4.14 12.07 -2.51
N GLY A 16 5.07 12.09 -3.48
CA GLY A 16 6.38 12.72 -3.34
C GLY A 16 7.33 12.00 -2.39
N ARG A 17 7.01 10.75 -1.99
CA ARG A 17 7.81 9.92 -1.09
C ARG A 17 7.81 8.47 -1.57
N ASP A 18 8.92 7.77 -1.40
CA ASP A 18 9.01 6.34 -1.73
C ASP A 18 8.53 5.42 -0.60
N ARG A 19 8.48 5.93 0.64
CA ARG A 19 8.06 5.18 1.83
C ARG A 19 7.29 6.03 2.83
N VAL A 20 6.32 5.42 3.51
CA VAL A 20 5.64 5.94 4.70
C VAL A 20 5.52 4.83 5.73
N ASP A 21 5.81 5.15 7.00
CA ASP A 21 5.54 4.24 8.10
C ASP A 21 4.11 4.45 8.60
N LEU A 22 3.32 3.38 8.61
CA LEU A 22 1.90 3.41 8.91
C LEU A 22 1.60 2.67 10.20
N GLN A 23 0.94 3.35 11.13
CA GLN A 23 0.44 2.74 12.35
C GLN A 23 -0.96 2.18 12.11
N LEU A 24 -1.13 0.88 12.33
CA LEU A 24 -2.35 0.13 12.07
C LEU A 24 -2.80 -0.64 13.32
N ASN A 25 -4.09 -0.94 13.39
CA ASN A 25 -4.64 -1.86 14.37
C ASN A 25 -4.11 -3.28 14.12
N ASP A 26 -4.08 -4.10 15.16
CA ASP A 26 -3.77 -5.52 14.98
C ASP A 26 -4.81 -6.19 14.08
N ASN A 27 -4.35 -7.12 13.25
CA ASN A 27 -5.11 -7.80 12.20
C ASN A 27 -5.56 -6.92 11.01
N ALA A 28 -5.04 -5.69 10.87
CA ALA A 28 -5.28 -4.89 9.68
C ALA A 28 -4.79 -5.59 8.41
N THR A 29 -5.55 -5.42 7.33
CA THR A 29 -5.24 -6.02 6.03
C THR A 29 -4.49 -5.06 5.11
N ALA A 30 -3.96 -5.58 3.99
CA ALA A 30 -3.39 -4.74 2.93
C ALA A 30 -4.39 -3.69 2.40
N ALA A 31 -5.68 -4.04 2.31
CA ALA A 31 -6.74 -3.11 1.93
C ALA A 31 -6.94 -1.99 2.98
N ASP A 32 -6.90 -2.32 4.27
CA ASP A 32 -7.01 -1.33 5.35
C ASP A 32 -5.83 -0.35 5.35
N ALA A 33 -4.63 -0.88 5.09
CA ALA A 33 -3.42 -0.07 4.95
C ALA A 33 -3.57 0.92 3.79
N TYR A 34 -4.00 0.44 2.62
CA TYR A 34 -4.27 1.27 1.45
C TYR A 34 -5.31 2.37 1.74
N ALA A 35 -6.43 2.01 2.36
CA ALA A 35 -7.47 2.97 2.73
C ALA A 35 -6.96 4.03 3.73
N SER A 36 -6.04 3.68 4.62
CA SER A 36 -5.38 4.64 5.50
C SER A 36 -4.45 5.59 4.74
N ILE A 37 -3.69 5.08 3.78
CA ILE A 37 -2.86 5.90 2.88
C ILE A 37 -3.73 6.88 2.08
N CYS A 38 -4.81 6.44 1.44
CA CYS A 38 -5.67 7.32 0.65
C CYS A 38 -6.31 8.43 1.50
N ARG A 39 -6.59 8.17 2.78
CA ARG A 39 -7.06 9.18 3.73
C ARG A 39 -5.98 10.20 4.09
N GLN A 40 -4.71 9.77 4.20
CA GLN A 40 -3.58 10.66 4.51
C GLN A 40 -3.09 11.44 3.29
N PHE A 41 -3.19 10.85 2.10
CA PHE A 41 -2.73 11.41 0.84
C PHE A 41 -3.87 11.43 -0.17
N PRO A 42 -4.70 12.49 -0.20
CA PRO A 42 -5.84 12.58 -1.11
C PRO A 42 -5.46 12.52 -2.61
N SER A 43 -4.19 12.78 -2.94
CA SER A 43 -3.62 12.60 -4.29
C SER A 43 -3.62 11.14 -4.75
N MET A 44 -3.66 10.18 -3.81
CA MET A 44 -3.84 8.77 -4.11
C MET A 44 -5.29 8.52 -4.47
N ARG A 45 -5.54 8.13 -5.71
CA ARG A 45 -6.91 7.86 -6.14
C ARG A 45 -7.43 6.57 -5.48
N PRO A 46 -8.66 6.57 -4.94
CA PRO A 46 -9.25 5.39 -4.28
C PRO A 46 -9.65 4.27 -5.25
N GLU A 47 -9.30 4.37 -6.53
CA GLU A 47 -9.65 3.40 -7.56
C GLU A 47 -8.83 2.13 -7.33
N HIS A 48 -9.37 1.24 -6.50
CA HIS A 48 -8.86 -0.10 -6.21
C HIS A 48 -8.68 -0.97 -7.47
N ALA A 49 -9.30 -0.59 -8.60
CA ALA A 49 -9.28 -1.36 -9.82
C ALA A 49 -7.85 -1.46 -10.38
N GLY A 50 -7.24 -2.65 -10.23
CA GLY A 50 -5.93 -2.97 -10.79
C GLY A 50 -4.75 -2.70 -9.86
N ILE A 51 -4.96 -2.26 -8.62
CA ILE A 51 -3.86 -2.13 -7.65
C ILE A 51 -3.44 -3.52 -7.15
N ALA A 52 -2.14 -3.79 -7.22
CA ALA A 52 -1.56 -4.99 -6.65
C ALA A 52 -0.84 -4.67 -5.33
N PHE A 53 -0.87 -5.64 -4.41
CA PHE A 53 -0.22 -5.54 -3.11
C PHE A 53 0.85 -6.61 -3.02
N ALA A 54 2.00 -6.27 -2.44
CA ALA A 54 3.00 -7.24 -2.05
C ALA A 54 3.43 -7.02 -0.60
N VAL A 55 3.48 -8.10 0.19
CA VAL A 55 3.99 -8.07 1.55
C VAL A 55 5.31 -8.83 1.56
N ASN A 56 6.38 -8.18 2.02
CA ASN A 56 7.72 -8.75 2.05
C ASN A 56 8.12 -9.38 0.70
N GLN A 57 7.91 -8.63 -0.38
CA GLN A 57 8.19 -9.03 -1.78
C GLN A 57 7.31 -10.18 -2.33
N GLN A 58 6.27 -10.60 -1.63
CA GLN A 58 5.33 -11.62 -2.09
C GLN A 58 3.98 -11.00 -2.41
N HIS A 59 3.44 -11.26 -3.62
CA HIS A 59 2.11 -10.79 -3.99
C HIS A 59 1.03 -11.37 -3.07
N VAL A 60 0.16 -10.51 -2.57
CA VAL A 60 -0.92 -10.89 -1.67
C VAL A 60 -2.27 -10.38 -2.15
N LYS A 61 -3.33 -11.03 -1.68
CA LYS A 61 -4.69 -10.53 -1.86
C LYS A 61 -4.91 -9.31 -0.96
N PRO A 62 -5.85 -8.42 -1.30
CA PRO A 62 -6.18 -7.26 -0.47
C PRO A 62 -6.58 -7.64 0.98
N ALA A 63 -7.18 -8.82 1.17
CA ALA A 63 -7.59 -9.35 2.47
C ALA A 63 -6.44 -9.98 3.30
N ALA A 64 -5.20 -9.97 2.81
CA ALA A 64 -4.07 -10.52 3.56
C ALA A 64 -3.81 -9.67 4.81
N VAL A 65 -3.73 -10.35 5.95
CA VAL A 65 -3.45 -9.74 7.26
C VAL A 65 -1.97 -9.39 7.35
N LEU A 66 -1.69 -8.15 7.73
CA LEU A 66 -0.34 -7.63 7.94
C LEU A 66 0.15 -7.95 9.36
N LYS A 67 1.47 -7.96 9.51
CA LYS A 67 2.15 -8.13 10.79
C LYS A 67 3.02 -6.91 11.08
N ASN A 68 3.35 -6.75 12.36
CA ASN A 68 4.25 -5.71 12.81
C ASN A 68 5.63 -5.85 12.16
N GLY A 69 6.10 -4.77 11.54
CA GLY A 69 7.37 -4.71 10.81
C GLY A 69 7.28 -5.12 9.34
N ASP A 70 6.12 -5.56 8.85
CA ASP A 70 5.98 -5.94 7.43
C ASP A 70 6.25 -4.76 6.51
N GLU A 71 6.88 -5.06 5.37
CA GLU A 71 6.97 -4.14 4.24
C GLU A 71 5.81 -4.40 3.28
N LEU A 72 4.92 -3.41 3.11
CA LEU A 72 3.82 -3.43 2.17
C LEU A 72 4.15 -2.58 0.95
N ALA A 73 4.29 -3.18 -0.22
CA ALA A 73 4.36 -2.47 -1.49
C ALA A 73 2.96 -2.25 -2.07
N ILE A 74 2.67 -1.01 -2.45
CA ILE A 74 1.48 -0.64 -3.22
C ILE A 74 1.92 -0.43 -4.67
N LEU A 75 1.48 -1.32 -5.54
CA LEU A 75 1.88 -1.36 -6.93
C LEU A 75 0.74 -0.79 -7.79
N PRO A 76 0.95 0.30 -8.55
CA PRO A 76 -0.02 0.73 -9.54
C PRO A 76 -0.30 -0.41 -10.53
N PRO A 77 -1.49 -0.42 -11.16
CA PRO A 77 -1.74 -1.32 -12.29
C PRO A 77 -0.59 -1.18 -13.28
N VAL A 78 0.02 -2.31 -13.64
CA VAL A 78 1.04 -2.31 -14.68
C VAL A 78 0.38 -1.83 -15.98
N ALA A 79 0.81 -0.68 -16.49
CA ALA A 79 0.54 -0.31 -17.87
C ALA A 79 1.40 -1.25 -18.73
N GLY A 80 0.89 -2.45 -18.98
CA GLY A 80 1.49 -3.36 -19.95
C GLY A 80 1.46 -2.67 -21.31
N GLY A 81 2.64 -2.50 -21.91
CA GLY A 81 2.78 -2.18 -23.32
C GLY A 81 2.42 -3.38 -24.20
#